data_AF-A0A174JHT0-F1
#
_entry.id   AF-A0A174JHT0-F1
#
_cell.length_a   1.000
_cell.length_b   1.000
_cell.length_c   1.000
_cell.angle_alpha   90.00
_cell.angle_beta   90.00
_cell.angle_gamma   90.00
#
_symmetry.space_group_name_H-M   'P 1'
#
loop_
_entity.id
_entity.type
_entity.pdbx_description
1 polymer ?
#
loop_
_entity_poly.entity_id
_entity_poly.type
_entity_poly.pdbx_seq_one_letter_code
_entity_poly.pdbx_strand_id
1 'polypeptide(L)'
;MAKFNIEVELDWVDGEDGYTIDEEIKEQVVSGIKDALLKKATTEAVEAVDDKIAEKILEAEGTIQATVDQFVANVCEEKIGKIIIPEKKNTWSEEVTYKPLSEYVGERFELFLTEKRYDRDGCIASYSSDRKLSAADLLTGQYLEKELGKKVETLIASAKREVEESLINSFEQKLKENLAKDTIERMNIPEVLKRFSEMALEEK
;
A
#
# COMPACT_ATOMS: atom_id res chain seq x y z
N MET A 1 -95.40 -27.17 -29.60
CA MET A 1 -94.67 -26.06 -28.95
C MET A 1 -95.20 -25.89 -27.55
N ALA A 2 -94.36 -26.12 -26.54
CA ALA A 2 -94.32 -25.34 -25.30
C ALA A 2 -93.02 -25.72 -24.57
N LYS A 3 -92.14 -24.73 -24.39
CA LYS A 3 -91.07 -24.73 -23.40
C LYS A 3 -91.59 -23.94 -22.21
N PHE A 4 -91.41 -24.46 -21.00
CA PHE A 4 -91.44 -23.66 -19.78
C PHE A 4 -90.17 -23.92 -18.97
N ASN A 5 -89.52 -22.81 -18.60
CA ASN A 5 -88.30 -22.66 -17.81
C ASN A 5 -88.72 -22.01 -16.46
N ILE A 6 -88.36 -22.56 -15.29
CA ILE A 6 -87.18 -22.32 -14.39
C ILE A 6 -87.57 -21.47 -13.15
N GLU A 7 -87.16 -21.92 -11.96
CA GLU A 7 -86.50 -21.19 -10.84
C GLU A 7 -86.44 -22.14 -9.62
N VAL A 8 -85.32 -22.81 -9.31
CA VAL A 8 -84.08 -22.40 -8.63
C VAL A 8 -84.28 -22.13 -7.13
N GLU A 9 -83.92 -23.12 -6.31
CA GLU A 9 -83.37 -22.89 -4.97
C GLU A 9 -81.90 -23.31 -5.01
N LEU A 10 -81.02 -22.32 -4.88
CA LEU A 10 -79.62 -22.53 -4.52
C LEU A 10 -79.59 -22.58 -2.99
N ASP A 11 -79.36 -23.75 -2.42
CA ASP A 11 -78.74 -23.81 -1.10
C ASP A 11 -77.48 -24.64 -1.18
N TRP A 12 -76.39 -23.94 -0.93
CA TRP A 12 -75.09 -24.11 -1.54
C TRP A 12 -74.22 -25.07 -0.71
N VAL A 13 -74.78 -26.18 -0.22
CA VAL A 13 -74.11 -27.04 0.78
C VAL A 13 -74.35 -28.55 0.65
N ASP A 14 -75.32 -29.05 -0.13
CA ASP A 14 -75.58 -30.50 -0.19
C ASP A 14 -75.22 -31.10 -1.57
N GLY A 15 -73.91 -31.15 -1.84
CA GLY A 15 -73.33 -31.96 -2.91
C GLY A 15 -72.49 -33.09 -2.32
N GLU A 16 -72.95 -34.32 -2.55
CA GLU A 16 -72.40 -35.64 -2.18
C GLU A 16 -70.95 -35.95 -2.64
N ASP A 17 -70.13 -34.95 -2.96
CA ASP A 17 -68.71 -35.09 -3.27
C ASP A 17 -67.92 -34.22 -2.28
N GLY A 18 -67.62 -34.81 -1.12
CA GLY A 18 -67.04 -34.16 0.06
C GLY A 18 -65.62 -33.63 -0.13
N TYR A 19 -65.45 -32.61 -0.97
CA TYR A 19 -64.27 -31.76 -0.98
C TYR A 19 -64.57 -30.52 -0.16
N THR A 20 -64.41 -30.67 1.16
CA THR A 20 -64.45 -29.53 2.08
C THR A 20 -63.23 -28.66 1.80
N ILE A 21 -63.43 -27.34 1.84
CA ILE A 21 -62.39 -26.31 1.67
C ILE A 21 -61.12 -26.62 2.49
N ASP A 22 -61.24 -27.33 3.60
CA ASP A 22 -60.15 -27.82 4.45
C ASP A 22 -59.19 -28.81 3.75
N GLU A 23 -59.67 -29.68 2.87
CA GLU A 23 -58.81 -30.61 2.10
C GLU A 23 -57.97 -29.87 1.06
N GLU A 24 -58.58 -28.90 0.37
CA GLU A 24 -57.88 -28.08 -0.62
C GLU A 24 -56.84 -27.16 0.06
N ILE A 25 -57.18 -26.55 1.21
CA ILE A 25 -56.21 -25.78 2.02
C ILE A 25 -55.07 -26.68 2.49
N LYS A 26 -55.36 -27.90 2.96
CA LYS A 26 -54.33 -28.84 3.44
C LYS A 26 -53.40 -29.26 2.30
N GLU A 27 -53.93 -29.51 1.11
CA GLU A 27 -53.14 -29.88 -0.06
C GLU A 27 -52.29 -28.71 -0.59
N GLN A 28 -52.83 -27.49 -0.59
CA GLN A 28 -52.07 -26.28 -0.94
C GLN A 28 -50.96 -25.98 0.06
N VAL A 29 -51.20 -26.18 1.35
CA VAL A 29 -50.19 -25.99 2.40
C VAL A 29 -49.12 -27.09 2.32
N VAL A 30 -49.51 -28.36 2.13
CA VAL A 30 -48.56 -29.48 2.01
C VAL A 30 -47.71 -29.36 0.74
N SER A 31 -48.30 -29.00 -0.40
CA SER A 31 -47.55 -28.75 -1.64
C SER A 31 -46.64 -27.52 -1.51
N GLY A 32 -47.11 -26.43 -0.91
CA GLY A 32 -46.28 -25.25 -0.63
C GLY A 32 -45.10 -25.54 0.31
N ILE A 33 -45.31 -26.34 1.35
CA ILE A 33 -44.24 -26.79 2.26
C ILE A 33 -43.27 -27.72 1.53
N LYS A 34 -43.76 -28.64 0.71
CA LYS A 34 -42.94 -29.55 -0.09
C LYS A 34 -42.09 -28.79 -1.10
N ASP A 35 -42.65 -27.82 -1.81
CA ASP A 35 -41.92 -26.99 -2.75
C ASP A 35 -40.93 -26.06 -2.06
N ALA A 36 -41.26 -25.51 -0.90
CA ALA A 36 -40.33 -24.71 -0.09
C ALA A 36 -39.17 -25.55 0.44
N LEU A 37 -39.43 -26.76 0.93
CA LEU A 37 -38.41 -27.71 1.38
C LEU A 37 -37.53 -28.20 0.22
N LEU A 38 -38.13 -28.55 -0.91
CA LEU A 38 -37.41 -28.94 -2.11
C LEU A 38 -36.53 -27.81 -2.61
N LYS A 39 -37.06 -26.58 -2.73
CA LYS A 39 -36.27 -25.40 -3.09
C LYS A 39 -35.11 -25.20 -2.13
N LYS A 40 -35.36 -25.22 -0.82
CA LYS A 40 -34.30 -25.02 0.18
C LYS A 40 -33.21 -26.09 0.10
N ALA A 41 -33.60 -27.36 0.02
CA ALA A 41 -32.66 -28.47 -0.13
C ALA A 41 -31.89 -28.41 -1.46
N THR A 42 -32.53 -27.99 -2.55
CA THR A 42 -31.86 -27.82 -3.84
C THR A 42 -30.90 -26.62 -3.83
N THR A 43 -31.26 -25.50 -3.20
CA THR A 43 -30.40 -24.32 -3.10
C THR A 43 -29.18 -24.63 -2.24
N GLU A 44 -29.37 -25.28 -1.09
CA GLU A 44 -28.27 -25.67 -0.20
C GLU A 44 -27.34 -26.71 -0.87
N ALA A 45 -27.88 -27.64 -1.65
CA ALA A 45 -27.08 -28.58 -2.44
C ALA A 45 -26.32 -27.90 -3.60
N VAL A 46 -26.92 -26.89 -4.25
CA VAL A 46 -26.26 -26.12 -5.32
C VAL A 46 -25.14 -25.25 -4.74
N GLU A 47 -25.39 -24.53 -3.64
CA GLU A 47 -24.38 -23.71 -2.95
C GLU A 47 -23.18 -24.56 -2.50
N ALA A 48 -23.43 -25.73 -1.90
CA ALA A 48 -22.36 -26.64 -1.48
C ALA A 48 -21.56 -27.23 -2.66
N VAL A 49 -22.16 -27.32 -3.85
CA VAL A 49 -21.48 -27.75 -5.07
C VAL A 49 -20.69 -26.59 -5.67
N ASP A 50 -21.26 -25.40 -5.72
CA ASP A 50 -20.58 -24.19 -6.22
C ASP A 50 -19.35 -23.85 -5.37
N ASP A 51 -19.43 -23.98 -4.05
CA ASP A 51 -18.29 -23.78 -3.14
C ASP A 51 -17.16 -24.80 -3.42
N LYS A 52 -17.51 -26.07 -3.64
CA LYS A 52 -16.54 -27.12 -4.00
C LYS A 52 -15.94 -26.92 -5.39
N ILE A 53 -16.73 -26.44 -6.34
CA ILE A 53 -16.25 -26.11 -7.68
C ILE A 53 -15.29 -24.93 -7.60
N ALA A 54 -15.62 -23.89 -6.84
CA ALA A 54 -14.76 -22.73 -6.64
C ALA A 54 -13.42 -23.11 -5.97
N GLU A 55 -13.45 -23.94 -4.94
CA GLU A 55 -12.24 -24.47 -4.29
C GLU A 55 -11.38 -25.27 -5.28
N LYS A 56 -12.00 -26.16 -6.08
CA LYS A 56 -11.28 -26.94 -7.10
C LYS A 56 -10.73 -26.09 -8.23
N ILE A 57 -11.40 -25.00 -8.60
CA ILE A 57 -10.90 -24.03 -9.59
C ILE A 57 -9.68 -23.30 -9.02
N LEU A 58 -9.72 -22.86 -7.76
CA LEU A 58 -8.57 -22.19 -7.13
C LEU A 58 -7.36 -23.11 -6.99
N GLU A 59 -7.56 -24.37 -6.61
CA GLU A 59 -6.50 -25.39 -6.60
C GLU A 59 -5.93 -25.64 -8.00
N ALA A 60 -6.80 -25.71 -9.01
CA ALA A 60 -6.40 -25.87 -10.41
C ALA A 60 -5.62 -24.65 -10.90
N GLU A 61 -6.05 -23.43 -10.57
CA GLU A 61 -5.34 -22.19 -10.90
C GLU A 61 -3.95 -22.16 -10.25
N GLY A 62 -3.85 -22.52 -8.97
CA GLY A 62 -2.56 -22.59 -8.27
C GLY A 62 -1.60 -23.62 -8.87
N THR A 63 -2.11 -24.80 -9.23
CA THR A 63 -1.30 -25.85 -9.88
C THR A 63 -0.91 -25.46 -11.31
N ILE A 64 -1.81 -24.84 -12.08
CA ILE A 64 -1.51 -24.32 -13.41
C ILE A 64 -0.44 -23.24 -13.32
N GLN A 65 -0.59 -22.27 -12.43
CA GLN A 65 0.39 -21.20 -12.24
C GLN A 65 1.77 -21.76 -11.87
N ALA A 66 1.84 -22.71 -10.91
CA ALA A 66 3.09 -23.35 -10.53
C ALA A 66 3.73 -24.13 -11.70
N THR A 67 2.93 -24.83 -12.51
CA THR A 67 3.46 -25.54 -13.69
C THR A 67 3.90 -24.60 -14.80
N VAL A 68 3.22 -23.46 -14.98
CA VAL A 68 3.63 -22.41 -15.92
C VAL A 68 4.94 -21.79 -15.46
N ASP A 69 5.07 -21.45 -14.18
CA ASP A 69 6.29 -20.87 -13.63
C ASP A 69 7.47 -21.86 -13.74
N GLN A 70 7.22 -23.15 -13.45
CA GLN A 70 8.22 -24.20 -13.63
C GLN A 70 8.58 -24.41 -15.10
N PHE A 71 7.61 -24.33 -16.01
CA PHE A 71 7.87 -24.41 -17.45
C PHE A 71 8.69 -23.22 -17.94
N VAL A 72 8.37 -22.00 -17.49
CA VAL A 72 9.15 -20.79 -17.80
C VAL A 72 10.56 -20.94 -17.25
N ALA A 73 10.74 -21.39 -16.01
CA ALA A 73 12.05 -21.63 -15.42
C ALA A 73 12.86 -22.65 -16.24
N ASN A 74 12.29 -23.82 -16.55
CA ASN A 74 12.95 -24.86 -17.33
C ASN A 74 13.29 -24.40 -18.75
N VAL A 75 12.37 -23.71 -19.43
CA VAL A 75 12.59 -23.20 -20.80
C VAL A 75 13.64 -22.09 -20.79
N CYS A 76 13.63 -21.22 -19.78
CA CYS A 76 14.66 -20.20 -19.60
C CYS A 76 16.01 -20.85 -19.34
N GLU A 77 16.14 -21.77 -18.39
CA GLU A 77 17.41 -22.47 -18.10
C GLU A 77 17.93 -23.24 -19.31
N GLU A 78 17.09 -24.04 -19.97
CA GLU A 78 17.51 -24.85 -21.11
C GLU A 78 17.83 -24.03 -22.36
N LYS A 79 17.04 -22.99 -22.67
CA LYS A 79 17.26 -22.19 -23.88
C LYS A 79 18.33 -21.14 -23.68
N ILE A 80 18.32 -20.40 -22.57
CA ILE A 80 19.32 -19.37 -22.28
C ILE A 80 20.69 -20.01 -22.08
N GLY A 81 20.76 -21.17 -21.39
CA GLY A 81 22.01 -21.89 -21.18
C GLY A 81 22.64 -22.44 -22.48
N LYS A 82 21.84 -22.70 -23.51
CA LYS A 82 22.31 -23.17 -24.83
C LYS A 82 22.64 -22.03 -25.81
N ILE A 83 22.29 -20.77 -25.49
CA ILE A 83 22.63 -19.65 -26.35
C ILE A 83 24.12 -19.35 -26.20
N ILE A 84 24.82 -19.45 -27.32
CA ILE A 84 26.23 -19.16 -27.45
C ILE A 84 26.36 -17.95 -28.39
N ILE A 85 27.09 -16.93 -27.94
CA ILE A 85 27.34 -15.72 -28.70
C ILE A 85 28.72 -15.83 -29.37
N PRO A 86 28.78 -15.74 -30.72
CA PRO A 86 30.04 -15.65 -31.43
C PRO A 86 30.60 -14.23 -31.31
N GLU A 87 31.84 -14.12 -30.86
CA GLU A 87 32.56 -12.85 -30.76
C GLU A 87 33.91 -12.96 -31.47
N LYS A 88 34.30 -11.93 -32.21
CA LYS A 88 35.65 -11.91 -32.79
C LYS A 88 36.67 -11.69 -31.69
N LYS A 89 37.76 -12.45 -31.73
CA LYS A 89 38.86 -12.31 -30.76
C LYS A 89 39.45 -10.90 -30.73
N ASN A 90 39.51 -10.24 -31.89
CA ASN A 90 39.81 -8.81 -32.02
C ASN A 90 39.30 -8.28 -33.38
N THR A 91 39.35 -6.96 -33.59
CA THR A 91 38.84 -6.29 -34.79
C THR A 91 39.44 -6.80 -36.11
N TRP A 92 40.67 -7.32 -36.08
CA TRP A 92 41.45 -7.70 -37.26
C TRP A 92 41.59 -9.22 -37.45
N SER A 93 41.14 -10.02 -36.48
CA SER A 93 41.25 -11.47 -36.50
C SER A 93 40.04 -12.10 -37.18
N GLU A 94 40.28 -13.18 -37.91
CA GLU A 94 39.25 -14.07 -38.46
C GLU A 94 38.83 -15.14 -37.42
N GLU A 95 39.54 -15.25 -36.30
CA GLU A 95 39.24 -16.18 -35.21
C GLU A 95 38.03 -15.71 -34.40
N VAL A 96 36.99 -16.54 -34.38
CA VAL A 96 35.74 -16.32 -33.63
C VAL A 96 35.73 -17.21 -32.39
N THR A 97 35.58 -16.60 -31.22
CA THR A 97 35.37 -17.29 -29.95
C THR A 97 33.88 -17.37 -29.65
N TYR A 98 33.51 -18.36 -28.86
CA TYR A 98 32.12 -18.68 -28.55
C TYR A 98 31.95 -18.62 -27.04
N LYS A 99 31.12 -17.69 -26.57
CA LYS A 99 30.86 -17.51 -25.13
C LYS A 99 29.40 -17.81 -24.80
N PRO A 100 29.10 -18.40 -23.63
CA PRO A 100 27.72 -18.55 -23.18
C PRO A 100 27.09 -17.16 -22.95
N LEU A 101 25.78 -17.06 -23.16
CA LEU A 101 25.04 -15.81 -23.03
C LEU A 101 25.22 -15.15 -21.66
N SER A 102 25.27 -15.92 -20.57
CA SER A 102 25.45 -15.39 -19.22
C SER A 102 26.77 -14.64 -19.04
N GLU A 103 27.87 -15.22 -19.53
CA GLU A 103 29.21 -14.63 -19.47
C GLU A 103 29.29 -13.38 -20.36
N TYR A 104 28.77 -13.46 -21.59
CA TYR A 104 28.70 -12.30 -22.48
C TYR A 104 27.90 -11.16 -21.87
N VAL A 105 26.71 -11.44 -21.34
CA VAL A 105 25.87 -10.42 -20.71
C VAL A 105 26.57 -9.82 -19.50
N GLY A 106 27.24 -10.64 -18.67
CA GLY A 106 28.08 -10.17 -17.56
C GLY A 106 29.16 -9.20 -18.02
N GLU A 107 29.96 -9.57 -19.01
CA GLU A 107 31.01 -8.72 -19.59
C GLU A 107 30.45 -7.41 -20.15
N ARG A 108 29.31 -7.46 -20.85
CA ARG A 108 28.64 -6.26 -21.38
C ARG A 108 28.11 -5.35 -20.28
N PHE A 109 27.61 -5.92 -19.19
CA PHE A 109 27.19 -5.15 -18.02
C PHE A 109 28.38 -4.51 -17.31
N GLU A 110 29.49 -5.23 -17.13
CA GLU A 110 30.71 -4.67 -16.55
C GLU A 110 31.28 -3.54 -17.40
N LEU A 111 31.34 -3.74 -18.72
CA LEU A 111 31.72 -2.68 -19.67
C LEU A 111 30.81 -1.47 -19.53
N PHE A 112 29.49 -1.66 -19.46
CA PHE A 112 28.56 -0.54 -19.28
C PHE A 112 28.78 0.23 -17.97
N LEU A 113 29.06 -0.49 -16.88
CA LEU A 113 29.28 0.12 -15.56
C LEU A 113 30.61 0.86 -15.47
N THR A 114 31.64 0.39 -16.16
CA THR A 114 33.02 0.91 -16.04
C THR A 114 33.41 1.86 -17.17
N GLU A 115 32.84 1.72 -18.37
CA GLU A 115 33.16 2.57 -19.50
C GLU A 115 32.65 3.99 -19.25
N LYS A 116 33.55 4.96 -19.41
CA LYS A 116 33.19 6.38 -19.38
C LYS A 116 32.40 6.70 -20.63
N ARG A 117 31.12 7.03 -20.47
CA ARG A 117 30.20 7.35 -21.57
C ARG A 117 29.49 8.68 -21.36
N TYR A 118 29.48 9.18 -20.14
CA TYR A 118 28.76 10.38 -19.77
C TYR A 118 29.72 11.55 -19.58
N ASP A 119 29.25 12.75 -19.89
CA ASP A 119 29.92 13.99 -19.51
C ASP A 119 29.80 14.27 -18.01
N ARG A 120 30.21 15.47 -17.57
CA ARG A 120 30.15 15.85 -16.15
C ARG A 120 28.73 16.06 -15.65
N ASP A 121 27.80 16.40 -16.55
CA ASP A 121 26.40 16.68 -16.24
C ASP A 121 25.54 15.42 -16.33
N GLY A 122 26.16 14.27 -16.62
CA GLY A 122 25.50 12.97 -16.71
C GLY A 122 24.79 12.72 -18.03
N CYS A 123 25.03 13.54 -19.06
CA CYS A 123 24.50 13.34 -20.41
C CYS A 123 25.45 12.46 -21.23
N ILE A 124 24.93 11.75 -22.24
CA ILE A 124 25.77 10.90 -23.10
C ILE A 124 26.70 11.78 -23.94
N ALA A 125 28.00 11.66 -23.73
CA ALA A 125 29.00 12.46 -24.42
C ALA A 125 29.18 12.00 -25.87
N SER A 126 29.03 12.92 -26.82
CA SER A 126 29.23 12.64 -28.24
C SER A 126 30.69 12.38 -28.60
N TYR A 127 31.63 13.09 -27.93
CA TYR A 127 33.07 12.96 -28.16
C TYR A 127 33.76 12.21 -27.03
N SER A 128 34.78 11.42 -27.36
CA SER A 128 35.56 10.66 -26.36
C SER A 128 36.29 11.55 -25.36
N SER A 129 36.68 12.77 -25.75
CA SER A 129 37.29 13.77 -24.88
C SER A 129 36.39 14.18 -23.72
N ASP A 130 35.08 14.15 -23.94
CA ASP A 130 34.08 14.72 -23.02
C ASP A 130 33.54 13.65 -22.07
N ARG A 131 33.80 12.37 -22.35
CA ARG A 131 33.43 11.24 -21.49
C ARG A 131 34.25 11.28 -20.20
N LYS A 132 33.63 11.71 -19.10
CA LYS A 132 34.26 11.83 -17.78
C LYS A 132 33.74 10.80 -16.79
N LEU A 133 32.45 10.48 -16.84
CA LEU A 133 31.77 9.63 -15.87
C LEU A 133 31.34 8.30 -16.50
N SER A 134 31.47 7.24 -15.72
CA SER A 134 30.87 5.94 -16.00
C SER A 134 29.44 5.86 -15.45
N ALA A 135 28.68 4.83 -15.81
CA ALA A 135 27.34 4.63 -15.25
C ALA A 135 27.40 4.42 -13.73
N ALA A 136 28.41 3.70 -13.24
CA ALA A 136 28.61 3.50 -11.80
C ALA A 136 28.92 4.82 -11.08
N ASP A 137 29.79 5.66 -11.65
CA ASP A 137 30.13 6.97 -11.07
C ASP A 137 28.91 7.89 -10.95
N LEU A 138 28.04 7.88 -11.97
CA LEU A 138 26.82 8.69 -12.00
C LEU A 138 25.82 8.23 -10.94
N LEU A 139 25.56 6.92 -10.87
CA LEU A 139 24.63 6.34 -9.91
C LEU A 139 25.09 6.55 -8.46
N THR A 140 26.37 6.33 -8.20
CA THR A 140 26.95 6.53 -6.86
C THR A 140 26.99 8.01 -6.48
N GLY A 141 27.33 8.90 -7.42
CA GLY A 141 27.29 10.35 -7.22
C GLY A 141 25.89 10.85 -6.86
N GLN A 142 24.87 10.49 -7.65
CA GLN A 142 23.48 10.89 -7.37
C GLN A 142 22.96 10.35 -6.05
N TYR A 143 23.29 9.10 -5.72
CA TYR A 143 22.89 8.50 -4.45
C TYR A 143 23.55 9.23 -3.26
N LEU A 144 24.85 9.50 -3.34
CA LEU A 144 25.59 10.24 -2.33
C LEU A 144 25.08 11.67 -2.19
N GLU A 145 24.81 12.36 -3.29
CA GLU A 145 24.26 13.72 -3.28
C GLU A 145 22.90 13.76 -2.57
N LYS A 146 22.02 12.80 -2.86
CA LYS A 146 20.70 12.71 -2.21
C LYS A 146 20.79 12.42 -0.72
N GLU A 147 21.63 11.46 -0.33
CA GLU A 147 21.81 11.07 1.08
C GLU A 147 22.49 12.17 1.90
N LEU A 148 23.55 12.78 1.35
CA LEU A 148 24.26 13.89 2.00
C LEU A 148 23.40 15.15 2.04
N GLY A 149 22.71 15.48 0.95
CA GLY A 149 21.80 16.62 0.87
C GLY A 149 20.73 16.56 1.96
N LYS A 150 20.05 15.41 2.09
CA LYS A 150 19.07 15.20 3.17
C LYS A 150 19.66 15.34 4.57
N LYS A 151 20.87 14.80 4.81
CA LYS A 151 21.54 14.95 6.11
C LYS A 151 21.90 16.41 6.39
N VAL A 152 22.42 17.13 5.40
CA VAL A 152 22.76 18.55 5.52
C VAL A 152 21.51 19.39 5.77
N GLU A 153 20.43 19.15 5.02
CA GLU A 153 19.13 19.82 5.24
C GLU A 153 18.61 19.58 6.66
N THR A 154 18.68 18.33 7.14
CA THR A 154 18.26 17.97 8.50
C THR A 154 19.12 18.67 9.56
N LEU A 155 20.44 18.72 9.37
CA LEU A 155 21.36 19.41 10.27
C LEU A 155 21.14 20.93 10.29
N ILE A 156 20.86 21.53 9.14
CA ILE A 156 20.52 22.96 9.07
C ILE A 156 19.21 23.23 9.78
N ALA A 157 18.20 22.37 9.60
CA ALA A 157 16.91 22.50 10.28
C ALA A 157 17.06 22.36 11.81
N SER A 158 17.85 21.39 12.28
CA SER A 158 18.11 21.21 13.71
C SER A 158 18.89 22.38 14.29
N ALA A 159 19.92 22.87 13.60
CA ALA A 159 20.71 24.00 14.05
C ALA A 159 19.87 25.30 14.15
N LYS A 160 18.99 25.56 13.16
CA LYS A 160 18.05 26.68 13.24
C LYS A 160 17.12 26.56 14.44
N ARG A 161 16.55 25.37 14.67
CA ARG A 161 15.67 25.11 15.81
C ARG A 161 16.39 25.31 17.14
N GLU A 162 17.62 24.83 17.26
CA GLU A 162 18.45 24.97 18.46
C GLU A 162 18.80 26.44 18.74
N VAL A 163 19.10 27.23 17.70
CA VAL A 163 19.30 28.68 17.82
C VAL A 163 18.02 29.38 18.27
N GLU A 164 16.86 29.03 17.69
CA GLU A 164 15.57 29.59 18.11
C GLU A 164 15.24 29.25 19.57
N GLU A 165 15.42 28.00 19.97
CA GLU A 165 15.19 27.53 21.35
C GLU A 165 16.15 28.23 22.33
N SER A 166 17.42 28.37 21.97
CA SER A 166 18.42 29.13 22.74
C SER A 166 18.03 30.61 22.89
N LEU A 167 17.60 31.26 21.81
CA LEU A 167 17.15 32.65 21.84
C LEU A 167 15.90 32.81 22.71
N ILE A 168 14.89 31.95 22.56
CA ILE A 168 13.67 31.96 23.38
C ILE A 168 14.02 31.76 24.85
N ASN A 169 14.84 30.75 25.19
CA ASN A 169 15.28 30.51 26.56
C ASN A 169 16.03 31.72 27.14
N SER A 170 16.88 32.37 26.35
CA SER A 170 17.59 33.59 26.78
C SER A 170 16.63 34.78 27.01
N PHE A 171 15.60 34.91 26.17
CA PHE A 171 14.57 35.93 26.32
C PHE A 171 13.69 35.65 27.54
N GLU A 172 13.25 34.42 27.74
CA GLU A 172 12.51 34.00 28.94
C GLU A 172 13.30 34.28 30.21
N GLN A 173 14.59 33.94 30.23
CA GLN A 173 15.46 34.19 31.38
C GLN A 173 15.57 35.69 31.67
N LYS A 174 15.82 36.52 30.63
CA LYS A 174 15.86 37.98 30.78
C LYS A 174 14.52 38.57 31.22
N LEU A 175 13.39 38.05 30.73
CA LEU A 175 12.06 38.49 31.15
C LEU A 175 11.78 38.13 32.61
N LYS A 176 12.11 36.90 33.05
CA LYS A 176 11.99 36.48 34.45
C LYS A 176 12.84 37.36 35.37
N GLU A 177 14.07 37.66 34.97
CA GLU A 177 14.98 38.52 35.73
C GLU A 177 14.47 39.97 35.83
N ASN A 178 14.00 40.54 34.72
CA ASN A 178 13.43 41.89 34.70
C ASN A 178 12.13 42.00 35.50
N LEU A 179 11.23 41.01 35.40
CA LEU A 179 10.01 40.99 36.18
C LEU A 179 10.32 40.86 37.68
N ALA A 180 11.23 39.96 38.07
CA ALA A 180 11.66 39.83 39.46
C ALA A 180 12.21 41.16 40.00
N LYS A 181 13.05 41.84 39.21
CA LYS A 181 13.57 43.16 39.55
C LYS A 181 12.48 44.22 39.70
N ASP A 182 11.56 44.35 38.73
CA ASP A 182 10.45 45.31 38.77
C ASP A 182 9.51 45.03 39.97
N THR A 183 9.29 43.75 40.32
CA THR A 183 8.46 43.39 41.47
C THR A 183 9.13 43.78 42.79
N ILE A 184 10.45 43.60 42.91
CA ILE A 184 11.24 44.03 44.08
C ILE A 184 11.26 45.56 44.20
N GLU A 185 11.42 46.28 43.09
CA GLU A 185 11.37 47.75 43.06
C GLU A 185 9.98 48.26 43.46
N ARG A 186 8.90 47.67 42.93
CA ARG A 186 7.51 48.05 43.29
C ARG A 186 7.12 47.69 44.71
N MET A 187 7.69 46.64 45.29
CA MET A 187 7.46 46.32 46.71
C MET A 187 8.07 47.36 47.67
N ASN A 188 8.89 48.30 47.16
CA ASN A 188 9.52 49.40 47.90
C ASN A 188 9.95 48.99 49.31
N ILE A 189 10.55 47.79 49.41
CA ILE A 189 10.89 47.12 50.67
C ILE A 189 11.68 48.05 51.61
N PRO A 190 12.63 48.88 51.14
CA PRO A 190 13.32 49.83 52.01
C PRO A 190 12.39 50.88 52.62
N GLU A 191 11.41 51.39 51.86
CA GLU A 191 10.46 52.41 52.30
C GLU A 191 9.40 51.81 53.25
N VAL A 192 8.95 50.59 52.96
CA VAL A 192 8.06 49.81 53.83
C VAL A 192 8.77 49.47 55.14
N LEU A 193 10.04 49.01 55.09
CA LEU A 193 10.85 48.75 56.29
C LEU A 193 11.11 50.03 57.10
N LYS A 194 11.33 51.17 56.43
CA LYS A 194 11.48 52.47 57.09
C LYS A 194 10.19 52.87 57.81
N ARG A 195 9.04 52.77 57.15
CA ARG A 195 7.72 53.03 57.76
C ARG A 195 7.41 52.07 58.91
N PHE A 196 7.77 50.80 58.82
CA PHE A 196 7.65 49.86 59.94
C PHE A 196 8.58 50.22 61.10
N SER A 197 9.80 50.68 60.82
CA SER A 197 10.73 51.13 61.88
C SER A 197 10.30 52.45 62.53
N GLU A 198 9.70 53.36 61.76
CA GLU A 198 9.15 54.63 62.24
C GLU A 198 7.87 54.41 63.06
N MET A 199 6.95 53.56 62.62
CA MET A 199 5.78 53.16 63.41
C MET A 199 6.16 52.45 64.71
N ALA A 200 7.20 51.60 64.70
CA ALA A 200 7.70 50.94 65.92
C ALA A 200 8.40 51.90 66.91
N LEU A 201 8.79 53.10 66.45
CA LEU A 201 9.37 54.16 67.28
C LEU A 201 8.31 55.12 67.84
N GLU A 202 7.15 55.24 67.19
CA GLU A 202 6.02 56.08 67.64
C GLU A 202 5.13 55.43 68.71
N GLU A 203 5.16 54.09 68.88
CA GLU A 203 4.43 53.37 69.95
C GLU A 203 5.17 53.33 71.31
N LYS A 204 6.04 54.30 71.59
CA LYS A 204 6.72 54.46 72.90
C LYS A 204 6.38 55.78 73.57
#